data_AF-A0A3E1KPU2-F1
#
_entry.id   AF-A0A3E1KPU2-F1
#
_cell.length_a   1.000
_cell.length_b   1.000
_cell.length_c   1.000
_cell.angle_alpha   90.00
_cell.angle_beta   90.00
_cell.angle_gamma   90.00
#
_symmetry.space_group_name_H-M   'P 1'
#
loop_
_entity.id
_entity.type
_entity.pdbx_description
1 polymer ?
#
loop_
_entity_poly.entity_id
_entity_poly.type
_entity_poly.pdbx_seq_one_letter_code
_entity_poly.pdbx_strand_id
1 'polypeptide(L)'
;MRNFLLVAAVVLSTAGCGIIYKQPIYQGNLIKQNAVEQLQVGQSKQQVSALLGTPSIPDPFHAQRWDYTSTQRVDRLARTEIKNFTVFFENEQVTRWEGDYFPSQDEQLAKSAPKQFGRNLARDKKKQRGR
;
A
#
# COMPACT_ATOMS: atom_id res chain seq x y z
N MET A 1 -8.08 39.21 36.01
CA MET A 1 -7.84 37.75 36.16
C MET A 1 -9.05 36.90 35.76
N ARG A 2 -10.27 37.18 36.28
CA ARG A 2 -11.50 36.41 35.94
C ARG A 2 -11.85 36.38 34.45
N ASN A 3 -11.70 37.51 33.74
CA ASN A 3 -12.01 37.57 32.31
C ASN A 3 -11.01 36.75 31.46
N PHE A 4 -9.74 36.68 31.86
CA PHE A 4 -8.74 35.85 31.18
C PHE A 4 -9.02 34.35 31.35
N LEU A 5 -9.52 33.94 32.51
CA LEU A 5 -9.96 32.55 32.75
C LEU A 5 -11.16 32.18 31.88
N LEU A 6 -12.13 33.08 31.70
CA LEU A 6 -13.29 32.85 30.84
C LEU A 6 -12.90 32.74 29.37
N VAL A 7 -12.00 33.60 28.89
CA VAL A 7 -11.48 33.53 27.52
C VAL A 7 -10.70 32.22 27.28
N ALA A 8 -9.85 31.82 28.23
CA ALA A 8 -9.12 30.55 28.13
C ALA A 8 -10.06 29.33 28.09
N ALA A 9 -11.13 29.33 28.90
CA ALA A 9 -12.11 28.25 28.91
C ALA A 9 -12.85 28.12 27.58
N VAL A 10 -13.24 29.24 26.95
CA VAL A 10 -13.90 29.26 25.64
C VAL A 10 -12.96 28.76 24.54
N VAL A 11 -11.70 29.18 24.54
CA VAL A 11 -10.69 28.73 23.57
C VAL A 11 -10.43 27.22 23.70
N LEU A 12 -10.27 26.69 24.92
CA LEU A 12 -10.10 25.25 25.13
C LEU A 12 -11.32 24.44 24.66
N SER A 13 -12.53 24.97 24.90
CA SER A 13 -13.77 24.28 24.55
C SER A 13 -13.98 24.18 23.03
N THR A 14 -13.40 25.11 22.25
CA THR A 14 -13.55 25.19 20.79
C THR A 14 -12.36 24.60 20.02
N ALA A 15 -11.24 24.30 20.69
CA ALA A 15 -10.03 23.77 20.05
C ALA A 15 -10.18 22.33 19.48
N GLY A 16 -11.26 21.61 19.82
CA GLY A 16 -11.46 20.20 19.43
C GLY A 16 -11.97 19.97 18.00
N CYS A 17 -12.45 21.00 17.29
CA CYS A 17 -13.20 20.86 16.03
C CYS A 17 -12.39 20.37 14.81
N GLY A 18 -11.09 20.10 14.94
CA GLY A 18 -10.21 19.68 13.83
C GLY A 18 -9.91 18.17 13.75
N ILE A 19 -10.39 17.35 14.69
CA ILE A 19 -10.07 15.91 14.76
C ILE A 19 -11.07 15.11 13.91
N ILE A 20 -10.90 15.16 12.59
CA ILE A 20 -11.72 14.40 11.65
C ILE A 20 -11.07 13.02 11.42
N TYR A 21 -11.85 11.96 11.63
CA TYR A 21 -11.43 10.61 11.25
C TYR A 21 -11.36 10.48 9.73
N LYS A 22 -10.26 9.89 9.24
CA LYS A 22 -10.13 9.49 7.84
C LYS A 22 -9.73 8.03 7.81
N GLN A 23 -10.49 7.25 7.04
CA GLN A 23 -10.22 5.83 6.88
C GLN A 23 -8.92 5.63 6.07
N PRO A 24 -8.01 4.74 6.52
CA PRO A 24 -6.83 4.42 5.76
C PRO A 24 -7.21 3.73 4.44
N ILE A 25 -6.60 4.15 3.34
CA ILE A 25 -6.84 3.61 2.00
C ILE A 25 -5.51 3.06 1.47
N TYR A 26 -5.55 1.82 1.00
CA TYR A 26 -4.44 1.13 0.35
C TYR A 26 -4.92 0.67 -1.03
N GLN A 27 -4.19 0.99 -2.09
CA GLN A 27 -4.59 0.67 -3.46
C GLN A 27 -3.39 0.17 -4.27
N GLY A 28 -3.66 -0.67 -5.27
CA GLY A 28 -2.65 -1.19 -6.18
C GLY A 28 -2.14 -2.59 -5.81
N ASN A 29 -0.96 -2.94 -6.31
CA ASN A 29 -0.35 -4.27 -6.14
C ASN A 29 0.51 -4.36 -4.86
N LEU A 30 0.34 -5.46 -4.12
CA LEU A 30 1.22 -5.82 -3.01
C LEU A 30 2.47 -6.53 -3.53
N ILE A 31 3.52 -5.76 -3.83
CA ILE A 31 4.81 -6.29 -4.24
C ILE A 31 5.61 -6.69 -2.99
N LYS A 32 5.99 -7.96 -2.91
CA LYS A 32 6.83 -8.50 -1.85
C LYS A 32 8.29 -8.41 -2.23
N GLN A 33 9.15 -8.13 -1.26
CA GLN A 33 10.60 -8.11 -1.48
C GLN A 33 11.11 -9.42 -2.09
N ASN A 34 10.72 -10.57 -1.54
CA ASN A 34 11.14 -11.89 -2.04
C ASN A 34 10.70 -12.14 -3.50
N ALA A 35 9.60 -11.50 -3.95
CA ALA A 35 9.13 -11.63 -5.32
C ALA A 35 10.00 -10.78 -6.27
N VAL A 36 10.42 -9.60 -5.84
CA VAL A 36 11.38 -8.77 -6.61
C VAL A 36 12.75 -9.42 -6.68
N GLU A 37 13.22 -10.07 -5.61
CA GLU A 37 14.49 -10.81 -5.60
C GLU A 37 14.49 -12.03 -6.54
N GLN A 38 13.32 -12.60 -6.81
CA GLN A 38 13.14 -13.70 -7.77
C GLN A 38 12.95 -13.22 -9.22
N LEU A 39 12.75 -11.91 -9.43
CA LEU A 39 12.60 -11.35 -10.76
C LEU A 39 13.95 -11.41 -11.48
N GLN A 40 13.94 -11.94 -12.70
CA GLN A 40 15.16 -12.14 -13.49
C GLN A 40 14.95 -11.73 -14.93
N VAL A 41 16.01 -11.23 -15.55
CA VAL A 41 16.04 -10.94 -16.99
C VAL A 41 15.80 -12.24 -17.77
N GLY A 42 15.01 -12.17 -18.84
CA GLY A 42 14.61 -13.32 -19.66
C GLY A 42 13.32 -14.01 -19.21
N GLN A 43 12.76 -13.68 -18.03
CA GLN A 43 11.48 -14.24 -17.60
C GLN A 43 10.35 -13.82 -18.55
N SER A 44 9.41 -14.72 -18.83
CA SER A 44 8.24 -14.39 -19.65
C SER A 44 7.23 -13.54 -18.88
N LYS A 45 6.40 -12.78 -19.60
CA LYS A 45 5.27 -12.03 -19.00
C LYS A 45 4.39 -12.89 -18.08
N GLN A 46 4.16 -14.15 -18.44
CA GLN A 46 3.36 -15.08 -17.63
C GLN A 46 4.05 -15.41 -16.30
N GLN A 47 5.37 -15.62 -16.31
CA GLN A 47 6.14 -15.86 -15.08
C GLN A 47 6.13 -14.63 -14.17
N VAL A 48 6.30 -13.43 -14.75
CA VAL A 48 6.20 -12.18 -13.99
C VAL A 48 4.82 -12.00 -13.37
N SER A 49 3.75 -12.27 -14.14
CA SER A 49 2.38 -12.20 -13.63
C SER A 49 2.11 -13.21 -12.50
N ALA A 50 2.70 -14.40 -12.57
CA ALA A 50 2.60 -15.37 -11.48
C ALA A 50 3.34 -14.92 -10.21
N LEU A 51 4.43 -14.15 -10.37
CA LEU A 51 5.30 -13.71 -9.29
C LEU A 51 4.81 -12.42 -8.60
N LEU A 52 4.45 -11.41 -9.39
CA LEU A 52 4.06 -10.07 -8.95
C LEU A 52 2.54 -9.82 -9.02
N GLY A 53 1.79 -10.73 -9.64
CA GLY A 53 0.39 -10.54 -9.99
C GLY A 53 0.23 -9.76 -11.30
N THR A 54 -1.03 -9.54 -11.67
CA THR A 54 -1.38 -8.70 -12.82
C THR A 54 -1.10 -7.23 -12.52
N PRO A 55 -0.55 -6.45 -13.48
CA PRO A 55 -0.31 -5.03 -13.27
C PRO A 55 -1.62 -4.28 -12.99
N SER A 56 -1.57 -3.29 -12.09
CA SER A 56 -2.73 -2.46 -11.74
C SER A 56 -3.22 -1.60 -12.90
N ILE A 57 -2.34 -1.27 -13.83
CA ILE A 57 -2.64 -0.42 -14.99
C ILE A 57 -2.30 -1.21 -16.26
N PRO A 58 -3.29 -1.88 -16.89
CA PRO A 58 -3.09 -2.49 -18.19
C PRO A 58 -3.11 -1.39 -19.27
N ASP A 59 -1.93 -1.01 -19.77
CA ASP A 59 -1.82 -0.05 -20.87
C ASP A 59 -1.90 -0.79 -22.24
N PRO A 60 -2.96 -0.56 -23.05
CA PRO A 60 -3.10 -1.20 -24.35
C PRO A 60 -2.10 -0.68 -25.40
N PHE A 61 -1.51 0.50 -25.19
CA PHE A 61 -0.56 1.12 -26.13
C PHE A 61 0.88 0.72 -25.83
N HIS A 62 1.19 0.35 -24.59
CA HIS A 62 2.54 -0.05 -24.17
C HIS A 62 2.58 -1.50 -23.70
N ALA A 63 2.31 -2.44 -24.61
CA ALA A 63 2.34 -3.88 -24.30
C ALA A 63 3.69 -4.41 -23.79
N GLN A 64 4.76 -3.63 -23.98
CA GLN A 64 6.14 -3.92 -23.57
C GLN A 64 6.51 -3.32 -22.20
N ARG A 65 5.56 -2.71 -21.49
CA ARG A 65 5.79 -2.08 -20.18
C ARG A 65 4.63 -2.38 -19.25
N TRP A 66 4.93 -2.93 -18.07
CA TRP A 66 3.93 -3.15 -17.03
C TRP A 66 4.21 -2.25 -15.84
N ASP A 67 3.21 -1.44 -15.48
CA ASP A 67 3.28 -0.52 -14.36
C ASP A 67 2.48 -1.07 -13.17
N TYR A 68 3.18 -1.29 -12.06
CA TYR A 68 2.65 -1.66 -10.76
C TYR A 68 2.64 -0.41 -9.88
N THR A 69 1.54 0.34 -9.94
CA THR A 69 1.34 1.53 -9.10
C THR A 69 0.64 1.12 -7.80
N SER A 70 1.24 1.48 -6.67
CA SER A 70 0.67 1.25 -5.34
C SER A 70 0.63 2.54 -4.54
N THR A 71 -0.49 2.78 -3.87
CA THR A 71 -0.70 3.99 -3.08
C THR A 71 -1.16 3.66 -1.65
N GLN A 72 -0.76 4.51 -0.71
CA GLN A 72 -1.26 4.45 0.66
C GLN A 72 -1.61 5.84 1.19
N ARG A 73 -2.75 5.92 1.88
CA ARG A 73 -3.25 7.11 2.57
C ARG A 73 -3.60 6.71 3.99
N VAL A 74 -2.66 6.82 4.91
CA VAL A 74 -2.81 6.35 6.29
C VAL A 74 -2.82 7.47 7.33
N ASP A 75 -2.26 8.64 6.97
CA ASP A 75 -2.20 9.81 7.84
C ASP A 75 -3.58 10.49 7.97
N ARG A 76 -3.85 11.10 9.12
CA ARG A 76 -5.03 11.96 9.38
C ARG A 76 -5.11 13.14 8.41
N LEU A 77 -3.96 13.63 7.92
CA LEU A 77 -3.94 14.66 6.87
C LEU A 77 -4.30 14.11 5.49
N ALA A 78 -4.42 12.78 5.35
CA ALA A 78 -4.69 12.04 4.11
C ALA A 78 -3.74 12.35 2.96
N ARG A 79 -2.47 12.55 3.29
CA ARG A 79 -1.36 12.56 2.34
C ARG A 79 -1.28 11.19 1.67
N THR A 80 -1.14 11.21 0.35
CA THR A 80 -0.98 10.01 -0.47
C THR A 80 0.49 9.77 -0.71
N GLU A 81 0.99 8.62 -0.28
CA GLU A 81 2.28 8.10 -0.73
C GLU A 81 2.03 7.20 -1.94
N ILE A 82 2.79 7.43 -3.01
CA ILE A 82 2.66 6.72 -4.28
C ILE A 82 4.01 6.07 -4.56
N LYS A 83 3.98 4.80 -4.92
CA LYS A 83 5.15 4.04 -5.34
C LYS A 83 4.84 3.33 -6.65
N ASN A 84 5.72 3.54 -7.62
CA ASN A 84 5.59 3.00 -8.96
C ASN A 84 6.74 2.05 -9.20
N PHE A 85 6.41 0.79 -9.49
CA PHE A 85 7.36 -0.22 -9.91
C PHE A 85 7.05 -0.62 -11.35
N THR A 86 8.02 -0.50 -12.24
CA THR A 86 7.81 -0.72 -13.67
C THR A 86 8.70 -1.86 -14.14
N VAL A 87 8.12 -2.80 -14.88
CA VAL A 87 8.83 -3.90 -15.54
C VAL A 87 8.78 -3.69 -17.04
N PHE A 88 9.94 -3.77 -17.69
CA PHE A 88 10.09 -3.62 -19.13
C PHE A 88 10.30 -4.97 -19.78
N PHE A 89 9.72 -5.12 -20.97
CA PHE A 89 9.74 -6.33 -21.76
C PHE A 89 10.22 -6.04 -23.18
N GLU A 90 10.93 -6.99 -23.76
CA GLU A 90 11.28 -7.04 -25.18
C GLU A 90 11.11 -8.48 -25.65
N ASN A 91 10.50 -8.70 -26.82
CA ASN A 91 10.20 -10.05 -27.32
C ASN A 91 9.50 -10.96 -26.27
N GLU A 92 8.53 -10.39 -25.54
CA GLU A 92 7.77 -11.06 -24.46
C GLU A 92 8.59 -11.51 -23.23
N GLN A 93 9.83 -11.04 -23.10
CA GLN A 93 10.73 -11.36 -21.99
C GLN A 93 11.18 -10.11 -21.22
N VAL A 94 11.41 -10.25 -19.92
CA VAL A 94 11.89 -9.16 -19.06
C VAL A 94 13.28 -8.72 -19.49
N THR A 95 13.48 -7.42 -19.66
CA THR A 95 14.79 -6.82 -19.92
C THR A 95 15.35 -6.08 -18.71
N ARG A 96 14.50 -5.34 -18.00
CA ARG A 96 14.85 -4.57 -16.81
C ARG A 96 13.59 -4.22 -16.00
N TRP A 97 13.80 -3.78 -14.78
CA TRP A 97 12.77 -3.19 -13.94
C TRP A 97 13.34 -2.02 -13.14
N GLU A 98 12.49 -1.09 -12.76
CA GLU A 98 12.89 0.09 -12.00
C GLU A 98 11.76 0.61 -11.09
N GLY A 99 12.10 1.59 -10.26
CA GLY A 99 11.15 2.26 -9.39
C GLY A 99 11.08 1.66 -7.99
N ASP A 100 10.07 2.11 -7.25
CA ASP A 100 9.92 1.87 -5.82
C ASP A 100 8.66 1.05 -5.53
N TYR A 101 8.70 0.32 -4.42
CA TYR A 101 7.55 -0.43 -3.90
C TYR A 101 7.55 -0.44 -2.36
N PHE A 102 6.51 -1.01 -1.76
CA PHE A 102 6.38 -1.16 -0.31
C PHE A 102 6.78 -2.58 0.12
N PRO A 103 8.05 -2.85 0.49
CA PRO A 103 8.58 -4.22 0.58
C PRO A 103 7.91 -5.10 1.65
N SER A 104 7.40 -4.49 2.73
CA SER A 104 6.80 -5.18 3.87
C SER A 104 5.33 -4.78 4.13
N GLN A 105 4.65 -4.25 3.10
CA GLN A 105 3.27 -3.76 3.26
C GLN A 105 2.29 -4.87 3.66
N ASP A 106 2.48 -6.10 3.17
CA ASP A 106 1.61 -7.23 3.50
C ASP A 106 1.67 -7.58 4.99
N GLU A 107 2.88 -7.66 5.56
CA GLU A 107 3.05 -7.88 6.99
C GLU A 107 2.51 -6.74 7.84
N GLN A 108 2.75 -5.50 7.42
CA GLN A 108 2.29 -4.31 8.13
C GLN A 108 0.77 -4.27 8.15
N LEU A 109 0.12 -4.51 7.01
CA LEU A 109 -1.34 -4.60 6.89
C LEU A 109 -1.90 -5.73 7.76
N ALA A 110 -1.29 -6.91 7.74
CA ALA A 110 -1.73 -8.02 8.58
C ALA A 110 -1.68 -7.68 10.09
N LYS A 111 -0.68 -6.89 10.52
CA LYS A 111 -0.53 -6.43 11.91
C LYS A 111 -1.49 -5.27 12.25
N SER A 112 -1.72 -4.34 11.32
CA SER A 112 -2.51 -3.11 11.57
C SER A 112 -4.01 -3.29 11.34
N ALA A 113 -4.42 -4.20 10.45
CA ALA A 113 -5.81 -4.34 10.03
C ALA A 113 -6.81 -4.58 11.19
N PRO A 114 -6.51 -5.41 12.21
CA PRO A 114 -7.43 -5.57 13.35
C PRO A 114 -7.66 -4.29 14.14
N LYS A 115 -6.67 -3.39 14.18
CA LYS A 115 -6.76 -2.08 14.85
C LYS A 115 -7.50 -1.05 13.98
N GLN A 116 -7.26 -1.07 12.67
CA GLN A 116 -7.79 -0.07 11.73
C GLN A 116 -9.23 -0.38 11.27
N PHE A 117 -9.55 -1.65 11.02
CA PHE A 117 -10.81 -2.08 10.42
C PHE A 117 -11.66 -2.96 11.35
N GLY A 118 -11.18 -3.18 12.59
CA GLY A 118 -11.79 -4.12 13.54
C GLY A 118 -11.50 -5.59 13.22
N ARG A 119 -12.00 -6.51 14.05
CA ARG A 119 -11.79 -7.97 13.90
C ARG A 119 -12.70 -8.61 12.83
N ASN A 120 -12.98 -7.88 11.75
CA ASN A 120 -13.88 -8.32 10.68
C ASN A 120 -13.19 -9.26 9.68
N LEU A 121 -11.86 -9.43 9.78
CA LEU A 121 -11.09 -10.38 8.97
C LEU A 121 -11.07 -11.75 9.64
N ALA A 122 -11.29 -12.81 8.86
CA ALA A 122 -11.17 -14.18 9.31
C ALA A 122 -9.75 -14.42 9.88
N ARG A 123 -9.66 -15.06 11.06
CA ARG A 123 -8.35 -15.40 11.65
C ARG A 123 -7.60 -16.34 10.70
N ASP A 124 -6.35 -16.00 10.42
CA ASP A 124 -5.48 -16.85 9.62
C ASP A 124 -5.28 -18.21 10.31
N LYS A 125 -5.85 -19.26 9.71
CA LYS A 125 -5.81 -20.64 10.23
C LYS A 125 -4.43 -21.28 10.07
N LYS A 126 -3.52 -20.69 9.27
CA LYS A 126 -2.18 -21.27 9.03
C LYS A 126 -1.31 -21.29 10.29
N LYS A 127 -1.50 -20.32 11.20
CA LYS A 127 -0.81 -20.28 12.51
C LYS A 127 -1.29 -21.35 13.50
N GLN A 128 -2.43 -21.98 13.25
CA GLN A 128 -3.04 -22.99 14.13
C GLN A 128 -2.62 -24.43 13.80
N ARG A 129 -2.06 -24.67 12.61
CA ARG A 129 -1.65 -26.00 12.13
C ARG A 129 -0.20 -26.39 12.47
N GLY A 130 0.48 -25.59 13.29
CA GLY A 130 1.78 -25.93 13.86
C GLY A 130 1.63 -26.51 15.26
N ARG A 131 1.23 -27.78 15.35
CA ARG A 131 1.48 -28.66 16.49
C ARG A 131 1.57 -30.09 15.99
#